data_AF-A0A918D264-F1
#
_entry.id   AF-A0A918D264-F1
#
_cell.length_a   1.000
_cell.length_b   1.000
_cell.length_c   1.000
_cell.angle_alpha   90.00
_cell.angle_beta   90.00
_cell.angle_gamma   90.00
#
_symmetry.space_group_name_H-M   'P 1'
#
loop_
_entity.id
_entity.type
_entity.pdbx_description
1 polymer ?
#
loop_
_entity_poly.entity_id
_entity_poly.type
_entity_poly.pdbx_seq_one_letter_code
_entity_poly.pdbx_strand_id
1 'polypeptide(L)'
;MSETLDEYIQTKTSFITDIEEVVDILYDMGSVFLYDTSAISSHELVFQQINDLTFHKYTQGFPILLTDTIAKEMRLVEDVEHRYLTYLSHFDKVLYIKEENLIDLLKTDYELGSARSKFLIASERAFRSIQRLKEQVKAAKQRFSQSEKIIYQAFDSFFQESTNANRGELSLLWVAAIIEQLPGKTTVSFVGMDHDLYDFVERSYFSTTNFSPFSNDIVLLSNDTLLQSCYRINVDKEALAKLIPIFRKPDRKTRYFRKINKVLNLNQQKEKMDNREFEQLVINDEIEILY
;
A
#
# COMPACT_ATOMS: atom_id res chain seq x y z
N MET A 1 10.15 11.90 -29.57
CA MET A 1 8.96 12.03 -28.68
C MET A 1 9.33 11.32 -27.40
N SER A 2 9.12 11.95 -26.24
CA SER A 2 9.31 11.25 -24.96
C SER A 2 8.22 10.19 -24.85
N GLU A 3 8.59 8.95 -24.57
CA GLU A 3 7.64 7.87 -24.28
C GLU A 3 6.81 8.27 -23.06
N THR A 4 5.48 8.08 -23.13
CA THR A 4 4.61 8.31 -21.97
C THR A 4 4.70 7.15 -20.99
N LEU A 5 4.37 7.37 -19.72
CA LEU A 5 4.36 6.27 -18.74
C LEU A 5 3.42 5.13 -19.18
N ASP A 6 2.27 5.47 -19.76
CA ASP A 6 1.30 4.48 -20.22
C ASP A 6 1.87 3.59 -21.33
N GLU A 7 2.47 4.20 -22.35
CA GLU A 7 3.15 3.48 -23.44
C GLU A 7 4.29 2.62 -22.89
N TYR A 8 5.04 3.14 -21.92
CA TYR A 8 6.13 2.43 -21.26
C TYR A 8 5.63 1.19 -20.51
N ILE A 9 4.60 1.34 -19.65
CA ILE A 9 4.01 0.20 -18.93
C ILE A 9 3.53 -0.87 -19.92
N GLN A 10 2.80 -0.48 -20.96
CA GLN A 10 2.24 -1.41 -21.93
C GLN A 10 3.27 -2.14 -22.80
N THR A 11 4.40 -1.49 -23.12
CA THR A 11 5.36 -2.03 -24.10
C THR A 11 6.67 -2.52 -23.50
N LYS A 12 7.03 -2.09 -22.28
CA LYS A 12 8.33 -2.36 -21.65
C LYS A 12 8.24 -3.16 -20.35
N THR A 13 7.05 -3.36 -19.81
CA THR A 13 6.86 -4.07 -18.54
C THR A 13 6.00 -5.31 -18.73
N SER A 14 6.07 -6.22 -17.74
CA SER A 14 5.17 -7.36 -17.63
C SER A 14 4.01 -7.08 -16.65
N PHE A 15 3.68 -5.81 -16.43
CA PHE A 15 2.62 -5.46 -15.49
C PHE A 15 1.26 -5.85 -16.08
N ILE A 16 0.39 -6.35 -15.22
CA ILE A 16 -0.97 -6.74 -15.57
C ILE A 16 -1.83 -5.47 -15.49
N THR A 17 -2.35 -5.06 -16.65
CA THR A 17 -3.10 -3.81 -16.83
C THR A 17 -4.55 -4.02 -17.26
N ASP A 18 -4.89 -5.25 -17.68
CA ASP A 18 -6.26 -5.61 -18.03
C ASP A 18 -7.12 -5.67 -16.77
N ILE A 19 -8.25 -4.96 -16.77
CA ILE A 19 -9.08 -4.76 -15.58
C ILE A 19 -9.78 -6.07 -15.16
N GLU A 20 -10.19 -6.90 -16.12
CA GLU A 20 -10.82 -8.19 -15.82
C GLU A 20 -9.79 -9.13 -15.19
N GLU A 21 -8.59 -9.22 -15.78
CA GLU A 21 -7.49 -10.02 -15.23
C GLU A 21 -7.06 -9.56 -13.83
N VAL A 22 -7.01 -8.24 -13.58
CA VAL A 22 -6.73 -7.68 -12.25
C VAL A 22 -7.77 -8.15 -11.24
N VAL A 23 -9.07 -8.07 -11.57
CA VAL A 23 -10.15 -8.49 -10.67
C VAL A 23 -10.10 -9.99 -10.40
N ASP A 24 -9.89 -10.81 -11.43
CA ASP A 24 -9.74 -12.26 -11.31
C ASP A 24 -8.59 -12.63 -10.37
N ILE A 25 -7.43 -11.98 -10.53
CA ILE A 25 -6.27 -12.22 -9.65
C ILE A 25 -6.57 -11.83 -8.20
N LEU A 26 -7.26 -10.71 -7.97
CA LEU A 26 -7.64 -10.29 -6.62
C LEU A 26 -8.54 -11.34 -5.94
N TYR A 27 -9.46 -11.95 -6.68
CA TYR A 27 -10.32 -13.02 -6.17
C TYR A 27 -9.58 -14.34 -5.95
N ASP A 28 -8.78 -14.76 -6.92
CA ASP A 28 -8.06 -16.04 -6.87
C ASP A 28 -7.03 -16.07 -5.74
N MET A 29 -6.34 -14.95 -5.53
CA MET A 29 -5.26 -14.87 -4.55
C MET A 29 -5.79 -14.53 -3.15
N GLY A 30 -6.93 -13.84 -3.04
CA GLY A 30 -7.52 -13.45 -1.76
C GLY A 30 -6.69 -12.48 -0.91
N SER A 31 -5.52 -12.05 -1.41
CA SER A 31 -4.67 -11.05 -0.77
C SER A 31 -3.89 -10.24 -1.80
N VAL A 32 -3.62 -8.97 -1.48
CA VAL A 32 -2.86 -8.05 -2.31
C VAL A 32 -2.01 -7.12 -1.45
N PHE A 33 -0.82 -6.78 -1.94
CA PHE A 33 0.10 -5.84 -1.31
C PHE A 33 0.08 -4.49 -2.04
N LEU A 34 -0.42 -3.45 -1.37
CA LEU A 34 -0.43 -2.08 -1.89
C LEU A 34 0.89 -1.41 -1.52
N TYR A 35 1.72 -1.14 -2.51
CA TYR A 35 3.14 -0.89 -2.28
C TYR A 35 3.48 0.59 -2.49
N ASP A 36 3.89 1.25 -1.41
CA ASP A 36 4.26 2.66 -1.44
C ASP A 36 5.66 2.89 -2.03
N THR A 37 5.86 4.05 -2.67
CA THR A 37 7.12 4.41 -3.33
C THR A 37 8.31 4.40 -2.37
N SER A 38 8.13 4.87 -1.12
CA SER A 38 9.22 4.89 -0.12
C SER A 38 9.68 3.47 0.23
N ALA A 39 8.74 2.54 0.35
CA ALA A 39 9.01 1.15 0.65
C ALA A 39 9.67 0.45 -0.55
N ILE A 40 9.13 0.65 -1.76
CA ILE A 40 9.73 0.11 -3.00
C ILE A 40 11.18 0.57 -3.14
N SER A 41 11.43 1.87 -2.95
CA SER A 41 12.78 2.45 -3.04
C SER A 41 13.74 1.82 -2.04
N SER A 42 13.30 1.59 -0.80
CA SER A 42 14.14 0.94 0.21
C SER A 42 14.42 -0.53 -0.10
N HIS A 43 13.44 -1.26 -0.62
CA HIS A 43 13.58 -2.69 -0.87
C HIS A 43 14.37 -2.95 -2.16
N GLU A 44 14.18 -2.11 -3.19
CA GLU A 44 15.01 -2.08 -4.39
C GLU A 44 16.47 -1.76 -4.05
N LEU A 45 16.73 -0.78 -3.18
CA LEU A 45 18.09 -0.47 -2.74
C LEU A 45 18.77 -1.65 -2.04
N VAL A 46 18.04 -2.38 -1.18
CA VAL A 46 18.53 -3.60 -0.52
C VAL A 46 18.88 -4.66 -1.57
N PHE A 47 18.02 -4.85 -2.56
CA PHE A 47 18.27 -5.75 -3.67
C PHE A 47 19.54 -5.35 -4.45
N GLN A 48 19.73 -4.09 -4.80
CA GLN A 48 20.93 -3.65 -5.53
C GLN A 48 22.22 -3.83 -4.72
N GLN A 49 22.18 -3.56 -3.41
CA GLN A 49 23.39 -3.57 -2.58
C GLN A 49 23.86 -4.98 -2.23
N ILE A 50 22.92 -5.90 -1.94
CA ILE A 50 23.25 -7.23 -1.39
C ILE A 50 22.48 -8.39 -2.04
N ASN A 51 21.77 -8.15 -3.16
CA ASN A 51 20.95 -9.13 -3.87
C ASN A 51 19.91 -9.81 -2.97
N ASP A 52 19.37 -9.06 -2.01
CA ASP A 52 18.39 -9.58 -1.07
C ASP A 52 16.96 -9.25 -1.51
N LEU A 53 16.15 -10.30 -1.60
CA LEU A 53 14.76 -10.28 -2.04
C LEU A 53 13.80 -10.56 -0.87
N THR A 54 14.11 -10.06 0.34
CA THR A 54 13.34 -10.36 1.56
C THR A 54 11.85 -10.08 1.39
N PHE A 55 11.47 -8.92 0.84
CA PHE A 55 10.06 -8.61 0.65
C PHE A 55 9.38 -9.54 -0.36
N HIS A 56 10.00 -9.81 -1.52
CA HIS A 56 9.50 -10.80 -2.47
C HIS A 56 9.33 -12.20 -1.85
N LYS A 57 10.29 -12.65 -1.03
CA LYS A 57 10.19 -13.92 -0.28
C LYS A 57 9.06 -13.90 0.75
N TYR A 58 8.72 -12.74 1.30
CA TYR A 58 7.62 -12.57 2.26
C TYR A 58 6.25 -12.63 1.57
N THR A 59 6.12 -12.08 0.36
CA THR A 59 4.84 -12.06 -0.37
C THR A 59 4.57 -13.32 -1.19
N GLN A 60 5.56 -14.20 -1.39
CA GLN A 60 5.53 -15.47 -2.15
C GLN A 60 4.17 -15.81 -2.81
N GLY A 61 4.05 -15.45 -4.09
CA GLY A 61 2.90 -15.79 -4.94
C GLY A 61 1.72 -14.81 -4.89
N PHE A 62 1.65 -13.93 -3.88
CA PHE A 62 0.63 -12.88 -3.82
C PHE A 62 0.99 -11.67 -4.69
N PRO A 63 0.00 -11.04 -5.33
CA PRO A 63 0.21 -9.87 -6.18
C PRO A 63 0.63 -8.64 -5.37
N ILE A 64 1.53 -7.85 -5.96
CA ILE A 64 1.72 -6.45 -5.59
C ILE A 64 0.91 -5.57 -6.53
N LEU A 65 0.36 -4.47 -6.04
CA LEU A 65 -0.41 -3.51 -6.83
C LEU A 65 0.23 -2.14 -6.74
N LEU A 66 0.52 -1.58 -7.91
CA LEU A 66 1.04 -0.24 -8.10
C LEU A 66 -0.04 0.64 -8.74
N THR A 67 -0.18 1.86 -8.25
CA THR A 67 -1.04 2.86 -8.88
C THR A 67 -0.23 3.69 -9.87
N ASP A 68 -0.90 4.43 -10.76
CA ASP A 68 -0.19 5.33 -11.66
C ASP A 68 0.53 6.45 -10.93
N THR A 69 0.03 6.90 -9.77
CA THR A 69 0.79 7.82 -8.89
C THR A 69 2.10 7.17 -8.43
N ILE A 70 2.07 5.95 -7.88
CA ILE A 70 3.31 5.27 -7.44
C ILE A 70 4.28 5.08 -8.62
N ALA A 71 3.79 4.62 -9.77
CA ALA A 71 4.64 4.42 -10.94
C ALA A 71 5.27 5.73 -11.46
N LYS A 72 4.56 6.88 -11.37
CA LYS A 72 5.09 8.22 -11.68
C LYS A 72 6.16 8.64 -10.68
N GLU A 73 5.94 8.42 -9.39
CA GLU A 73 6.91 8.76 -8.34
C GLU A 73 8.19 7.94 -8.43
N MET A 74 8.10 6.69 -8.89
CA MET A 74 9.26 5.84 -9.21
C MET A 74 10.05 6.33 -10.43
N ARG A 75 9.47 7.19 -11.28
CA ARG A 75 10.11 7.74 -12.49
C ARG A 75 10.63 6.64 -13.42
N LEU A 76 9.80 5.62 -13.67
CA LEU A 76 10.16 4.41 -14.44
C LEU A 76 10.66 4.73 -15.87
N VAL A 77 10.12 5.77 -16.50
CA VAL A 77 10.52 6.18 -17.85
C VAL A 77 11.93 6.80 -17.84
N GLU A 78 12.28 7.52 -16.77
CA GLU A 78 13.58 8.17 -16.61
C GLU A 78 14.64 7.29 -15.94
N ASP A 79 14.27 6.11 -15.41
CA ASP A 79 15.17 5.14 -14.79
C ASP A 79 16.00 4.40 -15.85
N VAL A 80 17.06 5.06 -16.34
CA VAL A 80 17.95 4.56 -17.40
C VAL A 80 18.57 3.20 -17.08
N GLU A 81 18.83 2.93 -15.80
CA GLU A 81 19.41 1.67 -15.34
C GLU A 81 18.37 0.56 -15.11
N HIS A 82 17.08 0.87 -15.31
CA HIS A 82 15.96 -0.05 -15.10
C HIS A 82 15.99 -0.74 -13.72
N ARG A 83 16.45 -0.05 -12.69
CA ARG A 83 16.68 -0.63 -11.36
C ARG A 83 15.38 -1.14 -10.76
N TYR A 84 14.33 -0.33 -10.86
CA TYR A 84 13.00 -0.71 -10.36
C TYR A 84 12.39 -1.85 -11.15
N LEU A 85 12.48 -1.83 -12.49
CA LEU A 85 11.96 -2.93 -13.30
C LEU A 85 12.71 -4.24 -13.03
N THR A 86 14.02 -4.18 -12.86
CA THR A 86 14.84 -5.34 -12.50
C THR A 86 14.37 -5.92 -11.17
N TYR A 87 14.16 -5.07 -10.16
CA TYR A 87 13.61 -5.52 -8.87
C TYR A 87 12.20 -6.12 -9.02
N LEU A 88 11.27 -5.39 -9.66
CA LEU A 88 9.88 -5.80 -9.83
C LEU A 88 9.71 -7.06 -10.70
N SER A 89 10.65 -7.36 -11.59
CA SER A 89 10.63 -8.59 -12.41
C SER A 89 10.73 -9.89 -11.61
N HIS A 90 11.09 -9.81 -10.32
CA HIS A 90 11.12 -10.96 -9.43
C HIS A 90 9.74 -11.33 -8.89
N PHE A 91 8.74 -10.44 -8.98
CA PHE A 91 7.39 -10.72 -8.51
C PHE A 91 6.58 -11.39 -9.62
N ASP A 92 5.92 -12.49 -9.29
CA ASP A 92 5.10 -13.25 -10.25
C ASP A 92 3.97 -12.41 -10.86
N LYS A 93 3.39 -11.51 -10.06
CA LYS A 93 2.25 -10.68 -10.45
C LYS A 93 2.44 -9.25 -9.94
N VAL A 94 2.60 -8.33 -10.89
CA VAL A 94 2.61 -6.89 -10.64
C VAL A 94 1.38 -6.29 -11.30
N LEU A 95 0.39 -5.93 -10.50
CA LEU A 95 -0.84 -5.30 -10.97
C LEU A 95 -0.62 -3.79 -11.10
N TYR A 96 -1.12 -3.20 -12.18
CA TYR A 96 -1.04 -1.76 -12.40
C TYR A 96 -2.43 -1.20 -12.68
N ILE A 97 -2.82 -0.19 -11.90
CA ILE A 97 -4.13 0.44 -12.01
C ILE A 97 -3.98 1.95 -12.05
N LYS A 98 -4.63 2.58 -13.02
CA LYS A 98 -4.77 4.04 -13.06
C LYS A 98 -5.89 4.50 -12.16
N GLU A 99 -5.69 5.57 -11.41
CA GLU A 99 -6.69 6.14 -10.52
C GLU A 99 -7.97 6.58 -11.27
N GLU A 100 -7.83 7.02 -12.53
CA GLU A 100 -8.97 7.34 -13.41
C GLU A 100 -9.85 6.12 -13.76
N ASN A 101 -9.28 4.91 -13.72
CA ASN A 101 -9.95 3.66 -14.10
C ASN A 101 -10.46 2.87 -12.88
N LEU A 102 -10.38 3.41 -11.66
CA LEU A 102 -10.77 2.67 -10.45
C LEU A 102 -12.22 2.21 -10.43
N ILE A 103 -13.12 2.95 -11.08
CA ILE A 103 -14.51 2.53 -11.20
C ILE A 103 -14.66 1.29 -12.11
N ASP A 104 -13.75 1.07 -13.05
CA ASP A 104 -13.85 -0.03 -14.00
C ASP A 104 -13.65 -1.38 -13.30
N LEU A 105 -12.85 -1.43 -12.22
CA LEU A 105 -12.80 -2.61 -11.33
C LEU A 105 -14.18 -3.02 -10.83
N LEU A 106 -15.04 -2.03 -10.50
CA LEU A 106 -16.39 -2.28 -10.01
C LEU A 106 -17.35 -2.63 -11.15
N LYS A 107 -17.09 -2.14 -12.37
CA LYS A 107 -17.94 -2.44 -13.54
C LYS A 107 -17.81 -3.88 -14.00
N THR A 108 -16.75 -4.60 -13.60
CA THR A 108 -16.58 -6.04 -13.87
C THR A 108 -17.70 -6.87 -13.24
N ASP A 109 -18.11 -6.53 -12.01
CA ASP A 109 -19.12 -7.31 -11.25
C ASP A 109 -20.47 -6.61 -11.07
N TYR A 110 -20.50 -5.28 -11.28
CA TYR A 110 -21.69 -4.49 -11.01
C TYR A 110 -22.16 -3.73 -12.24
N GLU A 111 -23.48 -3.75 -12.44
CA GLU A 111 -24.16 -2.81 -13.33
C GLU A 111 -23.76 -1.36 -13.02
N LEU A 112 -23.66 -0.53 -14.06
CA LEU A 112 -23.09 0.82 -13.99
C LEU A 112 -23.65 1.69 -12.85
N GLY A 113 -24.96 1.58 -12.56
CA GLY A 113 -25.58 2.29 -11.44
C GLY A 113 -25.08 1.80 -10.08
N SER A 114 -24.94 0.49 -9.89
CA SER A 114 -24.41 -0.09 -8.65
C SER A 114 -22.92 0.21 -8.52
N ALA A 115 -22.13 0.05 -9.59
CA ALA A 115 -20.70 0.37 -9.61
C ALA A 115 -20.44 1.83 -9.15
N ARG A 116 -21.23 2.79 -9.64
CA ARG A 116 -21.12 4.21 -9.20
C ARG A 116 -21.48 4.41 -7.73
N SER A 117 -22.50 3.73 -7.23
CA SER A 117 -22.87 3.80 -5.82
C SER A 117 -21.75 3.28 -4.92
N LYS A 118 -21.15 2.15 -5.30
CA LYS A 118 -19.99 1.55 -4.63
C LYS A 118 -18.75 2.44 -4.70
N PHE A 119 -18.46 3.01 -5.86
CA PHE A 119 -17.39 3.99 -6.04
C PHE A 119 -17.54 5.18 -5.09
N LEU A 120 -18.74 5.74 -4.96
CA LEU A 120 -19.01 6.84 -4.03
C LEU A 120 -18.81 6.46 -2.56
N ILE A 121 -19.17 5.23 -2.16
CA ILE A 121 -18.93 4.71 -0.81
C ILE A 121 -17.42 4.58 -0.55
N ALA A 122 -16.68 4.00 -1.50
CA ALA A 122 -15.23 3.86 -1.42
C ALA A 122 -14.54 5.22 -1.31
N SER A 123 -14.89 6.18 -2.17
CA SER A 123 -14.33 7.54 -2.13
C SER A 123 -14.67 8.28 -0.83
N GLU A 124 -15.89 8.12 -0.29
CA GLU A 124 -16.26 8.72 0.99
C GLU A 124 -15.42 8.17 2.14
N ARG A 125 -15.11 6.87 2.11
CA ARG A 125 -14.23 6.22 3.09
C ARG A 125 -12.79 6.72 2.96
N ALA A 126 -12.20 6.64 1.77
CA ALA A 126 -10.82 7.03 1.53
C ALA A 126 -10.56 8.51 1.83
N PHE A 127 -11.51 9.38 1.50
CA PHE A 127 -11.35 10.83 1.67
C PHE A 127 -11.94 11.38 2.97
N ARG A 128 -12.34 10.50 3.90
CA ARG A 128 -13.05 10.87 5.14
C ARG A 128 -12.31 11.89 5.99
N SER A 129 -10.98 11.81 6.02
CA SER A 129 -10.09 12.65 6.83
C SER A 129 -9.70 13.98 6.15
N ILE A 130 -10.02 14.16 4.87
CA ILE A 130 -9.65 15.34 4.08
C ILE A 130 -10.93 16.11 3.74
N GLN A 131 -11.21 17.18 4.50
CA GLN A 131 -12.48 17.91 4.43
C GLN A 131 -12.82 18.37 3.00
N ARG A 132 -11.84 18.92 2.27
CA ARG A 132 -12.04 19.39 0.89
C ARG A 132 -12.51 18.27 -0.03
N LEU A 133 -11.86 17.11 -0.01
CA LEU A 133 -12.24 15.96 -0.84
C LEU A 133 -13.58 15.35 -0.41
N LYS A 134 -13.83 15.27 0.91
CA LYS A 134 -15.11 14.83 1.47
C LYS A 134 -16.30 15.67 0.98
N GLU A 135 -16.14 16.97 0.88
CA GLU A 135 -17.16 17.87 0.34
C GLU A 135 -17.40 17.63 -1.16
N GLN A 136 -16.35 17.34 -1.93
CA GLN A 136 -16.47 16.99 -3.35
C GLN A 136 -17.19 15.66 -3.56
N VAL A 137 -16.96 14.65 -2.70
CA VAL A 137 -17.74 13.40 -2.73
C VAL A 137 -19.22 13.67 -2.45
N LYS A 138 -19.55 14.53 -1.48
CA LYS A 138 -20.95 14.93 -1.21
C LYS A 138 -21.59 15.63 -2.42
N ALA A 139 -20.86 16.52 -3.09
CA ALA A 139 -21.33 17.17 -4.31
C ALA A 139 -21.52 16.18 -5.47
N ALA A 140 -20.61 15.21 -5.62
CA ALA A 140 -20.69 14.16 -6.62
C ALA A 140 -21.94 13.26 -6.45
N LYS A 141 -22.39 13.02 -5.20
CA LYS A 141 -23.66 12.31 -4.92
C LYS A 141 -24.88 13.01 -5.54
N GLN A 142 -24.87 14.34 -5.64
CA GLN A 142 -25.95 15.12 -6.26
C GLN A 142 -25.90 15.06 -7.80
N ARG A 143 -24.75 14.72 -8.37
CA ARG A 143 -24.51 14.59 -9.82
C ARG A 143 -24.06 13.17 -10.17
N PHE A 144 -24.88 12.19 -9.76
CA PHE A 144 -24.53 10.77 -9.77
C PHE A 144 -23.96 10.26 -11.10
N SER A 145 -24.52 10.70 -12.24
CA SER A 145 -24.08 10.30 -13.59
C SER A 145 -22.68 10.78 -13.96
N GLN A 146 -22.12 11.74 -13.25
CA GLN A 146 -20.78 12.32 -13.48
C GLN A 146 -19.87 12.17 -12.26
N SER A 147 -20.27 11.35 -11.28
CA SER A 147 -19.59 11.23 -9.99
C SER A 147 -18.12 10.83 -10.12
N GLU A 148 -17.82 9.85 -10.97
CA GLU A 148 -16.47 9.36 -11.29
C GLU A 148 -15.53 10.51 -11.71
N LYS A 149 -15.94 11.28 -12.72
CA LYS A 149 -15.17 12.41 -13.25
C LYS A 149 -14.98 13.51 -12.20
N ILE A 150 -16.03 13.87 -11.47
CA ILE A 150 -15.98 14.94 -10.45
C ILE A 150 -14.98 14.56 -9.36
N ILE A 151 -15.01 13.32 -8.89
CA ILE A 151 -14.16 12.86 -7.81
C ILE A 151 -12.70 12.77 -8.25
N TYR A 152 -12.43 12.20 -9.42
CA TYR A 152 -11.06 12.15 -9.95
C TYR A 152 -10.48 13.55 -10.18
N GLN A 153 -11.25 14.47 -10.77
CA GLN A 153 -10.82 15.86 -10.93
C GLN A 153 -10.55 16.54 -9.58
N ALA A 154 -11.41 16.31 -8.58
CA ALA A 154 -11.20 16.84 -7.24
C ALA A 154 -9.92 16.30 -6.59
N PHE A 155 -9.64 15.01 -6.75
CA PHE A 155 -8.42 14.37 -6.29
C PHE A 155 -7.18 15.00 -6.94
N ASP A 156 -7.16 15.09 -8.27
CA ASP A 156 -6.02 15.64 -9.00
C ASP A 156 -5.80 17.13 -8.70
N SER A 157 -6.86 17.95 -8.72
CA SER A 157 -6.76 19.37 -8.37
C SER A 157 -6.34 19.60 -6.92
N PHE A 158 -6.72 18.73 -5.98
CA PHE A 158 -6.27 18.85 -4.59
C PHE A 158 -4.74 18.80 -4.49
N PHE A 159 -4.07 17.93 -5.24
CA PHE A 159 -2.60 17.82 -5.22
C PHE A 159 -1.88 18.79 -6.16
N GLN A 160 -2.55 19.32 -7.18
CA GLN A 160 -1.99 20.41 -7.99
C GLN A 160 -1.99 21.75 -7.24
N GLU A 161 -3.00 22.00 -6.43
CA GLU A 161 -3.18 23.28 -5.74
C GLU A 161 -2.56 23.30 -4.33
N SER A 162 -2.29 22.14 -3.74
CA SER A 162 -1.68 22.04 -2.42
C SER A 162 -0.24 21.57 -2.50
N THR A 163 0.61 22.00 -1.55
CA THR A 163 1.96 21.46 -1.37
C THR A 163 1.96 20.08 -0.69
N ASN A 164 0.85 19.34 -0.76
CA ASN A 164 0.69 18.09 -0.03
C ASN A 164 1.46 16.98 -0.75
N ALA A 165 2.42 16.36 -0.05
CA ALA A 165 3.28 15.33 -0.60
C ALA A 165 2.61 13.94 -0.65
N ASN A 166 1.46 13.77 0.01
CA ASN A 166 0.95 12.44 0.34
C ASN A 166 -0.01 11.87 -0.74
N ARG A 167 0.32 12.10 -2.02
CA ARG A 167 -0.52 11.68 -3.16
C ARG A 167 -0.49 10.16 -3.30
N GLY A 168 0.68 9.55 -3.19
CA GLY A 168 0.86 8.10 -3.23
C GLY A 168 0.02 7.39 -2.16
N GLU A 169 0.13 7.81 -0.90
CA GLU A 169 -0.58 7.18 0.22
C GLU A 169 -2.09 7.27 0.07
N LEU A 170 -2.59 8.43 -0.37
CA LEU A 170 -4.02 8.64 -0.58
C LEU A 170 -4.53 7.83 -1.79
N SER A 171 -3.72 7.70 -2.84
CA SER A 171 -4.01 6.84 -3.98
C SER A 171 -4.15 5.38 -3.54
N LEU A 172 -3.17 4.84 -2.79
CA LEU A 172 -3.24 3.48 -2.25
C LEU A 172 -4.47 3.27 -1.35
N LEU A 173 -4.78 4.24 -0.49
CA LEU A 173 -5.96 4.18 0.37
C LEU A 173 -7.27 4.14 -0.45
N TRP A 174 -7.33 4.90 -1.54
CA TRP A 174 -8.49 4.92 -2.41
C TRP A 174 -8.67 3.59 -3.13
N VAL A 175 -7.59 3.00 -3.66
CA VAL A 175 -7.62 1.66 -4.26
C VAL A 175 -8.07 0.61 -3.26
N ALA A 176 -7.54 0.61 -2.04
CA ALA A 176 -7.98 -0.32 -0.99
C ALA A 176 -9.50 -0.22 -0.72
N ALA A 177 -10.02 1.01 -0.64
CA ALA A 177 -11.44 1.24 -0.40
C ALA A 177 -12.31 0.77 -1.57
N ILE A 178 -11.79 0.82 -2.80
CA ILE A 178 -12.45 0.29 -4.01
C ILE A 178 -12.44 -1.24 -3.99
N ILE A 179 -11.31 -1.87 -3.68
CA ILE A 179 -11.19 -3.34 -3.56
C ILE A 179 -12.16 -3.87 -2.50
N GLU A 180 -12.39 -3.14 -1.41
CA GLU A 180 -13.39 -3.51 -0.38
C GLU A 180 -14.84 -3.47 -0.88
N GLN A 181 -15.11 -2.79 -1.99
CA GLN A 181 -16.44 -2.79 -2.58
C GLN A 181 -16.66 -3.93 -3.58
N LEU A 182 -15.61 -4.67 -3.95
CA LEU A 182 -15.73 -5.88 -4.75
C LEU A 182 -16.43 -7.00 -3.94
N PRO A 183 -17.18 -7.91 -4.59
CA PRO A 183 -17.84 -9.03 -3.90
C PRO A 183 -16.91 -9.96 -3.11
N GLY A 184 -15.66 -10.13 -3.54
CA GLY A 184 -14.68 -11.01 -2.90
C GLY A 184 -14.02 -10.38 -1.66
N LYS A 185 -13.90 -11.15 -0.57
CA LYS A 185 -13.14 -10.72 0.62
C LYS A 185 -11.64 -10.83 0.31
N THR A 186 -10.94 -9.69 0.31
CA THR A 186 -9.50 -9.63 0.03
C THR A 186 -8.75 -9.11 1.25
N THR A 187 -7.64 -9.75 1.63
CA THR A 187 -6.71 -9.17 2.61
C THR A 187 -5.83 -8.13 1.92
N VAL A 188 -5.99 -6.86 2.29
CA VAL A 188 -5.22 -5.75 1.73
C VAL A 188 -4.10 -5.38 2.70
N SER A 189 -2.86 -5.60 2.28
CA SER A 189 -1.66 -5.26 3.05
C SER A 189 -1.05 -3.97 2.49
N PHE A 190 -1.09 -2.90 3.26
CA PHE A 190 -0.38 -1.66 2.93
C PHE A 190 1.10 -1.81 3.29
N VAL A 191 1.97 -1.74 2.29
CA VAL A 191 3.42 -1.81 2.46
C VAL A 191 3.98 -0.40 2.40
N GLY A 192 4.34 0.16 3.55
CA GLY A 192 4.73 1.55 3.64
C GLY A 192 5.71 1.83 4.76
N MET A 193 6.58 2.81 4.51
CA MET A 193 7.59 3.25 5.46
C MET A 193 7.23 4.55 6.17
N ASP A 194 6.03 5.12 6.00
CA ASP A 194 5.75 6.44 6.59
C ASP A 194 4.55 6.45 7.52
N HIS A 195 4.64 7.34 8.51
CA HIS A 195 3.60 7.54 9.53
C HIS A 195 2.29 8.05 8.91
N ASP A 196 2.38 8.74 7.78
CA ASP A 196 1.26 9.37 7.11
C ASP A 196 0.33 8.33 6.49
N LEU A 197 0.86 7.32 5.79
CA LEU A 197 0.06 6.20 5.27
C LEU A 197 -0.71 5.52 6.41
N TYR A 198 -0.03 5.23 7.52
CA TYR A 198 -0.69 4.65 8.67
C TYR A 198 -1.82 5.54 9.19
N ASP A 199 -1.58 6.83 9.39
CA ASP A 199 -2.58 7.74 9.96
C ASP A 199 -3.81 7.84 9.06
N PHE A 200 -3.62 7.80 7.74
CA PHE A 200 -4.70 7.74 6.77
C PHE A 200 -5.49 6.42 6.87
N VAL A 201 -4.81 5.28 6.93
CA VAL A 201 -5.43 3.96 7.07
C VAL A 201 -6.18 3.84 8.40
N GLU A 202 -5.58 4.27 9.51
CA GLU A 202 -6.18 4.26 10.85
C GLU A 202 -7.47 5.08 10.91
N ARG A 203 -7.45 6.30 10.37
CA ARG A 203 -8.65 7.16 10.33
C ARG A 203 -9.74 6.60 9.41
N SER A 204 -9.38 5.81 8.41
CA SER A 204 -10.33 5.30 7.41
C SER A 204 -10.96 3.96 7.82
N TYR A 205 -10.18 3.07 8.43
CA TYR A 205 -10.59 1.69 8.74
C TYR A 205 -10.74 1.40 10.23
N PHE A 206 -9.88 1.95 11.08
CA PHE A 206 -9.80 1.56 12.50
C PHE A 206 -10.50 2.54 13.45
N SER A 207 -10.74 3.79 13.04
CA SER A 207 -11.35 4.82 13.90
C SER A 207 -12.88 4.76 14.01
N THR A 208 -13.56 3.93 13.22
CA THR A 208 -15.03 3.83 13.23
C THR A 208 -15.52 2.65 14.06
N THR A 209 -16.48 2.93 14.95
CA THR A 209 -17.23 1.90 15.70
C THR A 209 -18.13 1.01 14.83
N ASN A 210 -18.33 1.36 13.55
CA ASN A 210 -19.15 0.60 12.61
C ASN A 210 -18.26 -0.28 11.72
N PHE A 211 -17.72 -1.36 12.28
CA PHE A 211 -17.11 -2.43 11.49
C PHE A 211 -18.22 -3.15 10.72
N SER A 212 -18.16 -3.09 9.38
CA SER A 212 -18.97 -3.97 8.55
C SER A 212 -18.37 -5.38 8.67
N PRO A 213 -19.15 -6.44 8.98
CA PRO A 213 -18.63 -7.81 8.99
C PRO A 213 -18.16 -8.29 7.61
N PHE A 214 -18.45 -7.53 6.55
CA PHE A 214 -18.02 -7.78 5.17
C PHE A 214 -16.80 -6.93 4.76
N SER A 215 -16.12 -6.26 5.69
CA SER A 215 -14.91 -5.49 5.35
C SER A 215 -13.74 -6.42 5.03
N ASN A 216 -12.88 -5.98 4.12
CA ASN A 216 -11.57 -6.56 3.88
C ASN A 216 -10.74 -6.60 5.17
N ASP A 217 -9.84 -7.59 5.26
CA ASP A 217 -8.87 -7.64 6.35
C ASP A 217 -7.72 -6.69 5.98
N ILE A 218 -7.63 -5.56 6.68
CA ILE A 218 -6.60 -4.54 6.42
C ILE A 218 -5.39 -4.78 7.32
N VAL A 219 -4.22 -4.90 6.70
CA VAL A 219 -2.94 -5.12 7.38
C VAL A 219 -1.97 -4.01 6.99
N LEU A 220 -1.06 -3.67 7.90
CA LEU A 220 0.03 -2.72 7.68
C LEU A 220 1.35 -3.47 7.79
N LEU A 221 2.23 -3.28 6.80
CA LEU A 221 3.56 -3.87 6.75
C LEU A 221 4.59 -2.76 6.57
N SER A 222 5.31 -2.43 7.63
CA SER A 222 6.53 -1.64 7.56
C SER A 222 7.77 -2.50 7.45
N ASN A 223 8.91 -1.86 7.19
CA ASN A 223 10.23 -2.49 7.26
C ASN A 223 10.49 -3.14 8.62
N ASP A 224 10.07 -2.51 9.74
CA ASP A 224 10.28 -3.07 11.07
C ASP A 224 9.46 -4.37 11.25
N THR A 225 8.20 -4.39 10.79
CA THR A 225 7.38 -5.61 10.80
C THR A 225 7.89 -6.68 9.84
N LEU A 226 8.43 -6.29 8.67
CA LEU A 226 9.02 -7.20 7.71
C LEU A 226 10.25 -7.89 8.31
N LEU A 227 11.15 -7.13 8.93
CA LEU A 227 12.35 -7.65 9.60
C LEU A 227 11.98 -8.60 10.75
N GLN A 228 11.03 -8.21 11.61
CA GLN A 228 10.57 -9.07 12.69
C GLN A 228 9.95 -10.37 12.15
N SER A 229 9.10 -10.28 11.13
CA SER A 229 8.44 -11.45 10.54
C SER A 229 9.45 -12.39 9.88
N CYS A 230 10.41 -11.86 9.13
CA CYS A 230 11.45 -12.66 8.49
C CYS A 230 12.34 -13.37 9.50
N TYR A 231 12.70 -12.70 10.60
CA TYR A 231 13.41 -13.34 11.69
C TYR A 231 12.58 -14.44 12.36
N ARG A 232 11.28 -14.23 12.58
CA ARG A 232 10.42 -15.26 13.18
C ARG A 232 10.26 -16.50 12.32
N ILE A 233 10.25 -16.34 10.99
CA ILE A 233 10.12 -17.45 10.05
C ILE A 233 11.43 -18.27 9.96
N ASN A 234 12.58 -17.61 9.83
CA ASN A 234 13.85 -18.28 9.52
C ASN A 234 14.82 -18.40 10.71
N VAL A 235 14.60 -17.63 11.78
CA VAL A 235 15.45 -17.54 12.99
C VAL A 235 16.94 -17.33 12.66
N ASP A 236 17.22 -16.51 11.63
CA ASP A 236 18.58 -16.17 11.19
C ASP A 236 18.99 -14.80 11.74
N LYS A 237 19.84 -14.82 12.77
CA LYS A 237 20.35 -13.60 13.43
C LYS A 237 21.32 -12.83 12.53
N GLU A 238 22.13 -13.52 11.74
CA GLU A 238 23.14 -12.88 10.90
C GLU A 238 22.47 -12.14 9.73
N ALA A 239 21.46 -12.76 9.11
CA ALA A 239 20.63 -12.10 8.12
C ALA A 239 19.92 -10.87 8.71
N LEU A 240 19.29 -11.00 9.88
CA LEU A 240 18.64 -9.87 10.55
C LEU A 240 19.62 -8.71 10.80
N ALA A 241 20.79 -9.00 11.35
CA ALA A 241 21.82 -7.99 11.63
C ALA A 241 22.33 -7.27 10.36
N LYS A 242 22.41 -7.97 9.22
CA LYS A 242 22.78 -7.37 7.93
C LYS A 242 21.68 -6.47 7.36
N LEU A 243 20.42 -6.84 7.55
CA LEU A 243 19.27 -6.15 6.99
C LEU A 243 18.87 -4.89 7.79
N ILE A 244 18.97 -4.93 9.12
CA ILE A 244 18.63 -3.80 10.01
C ILE A 244 19.27 -2.47 9.59
N PRO A 245 20.59 -2.35 9.34
CA PRO A 245 21.20 -1.06 9.02
C PRO A 245 20.74 -0.47 7.68
N ILE A 246 20.16 -1.28 6.79
CA ILE A 246 19.70 -0.83 5.46
C ILE A 246 18.20 -0.47 5.51
N PHE A 247 17.39 -1.33 6.15
CA PHE A 247 15.94 -1.16 6.21
C PHE A 247 15.47 -0.17 7.30
N ARG A 248 16.23 0.00 8.38
CA ARG A 248 15.83 0.84 9.53
C ARG A 248 16.57 2.16 9.57
N LYS A 249 15.81 3.20 9.91
CA LYS A 249 16.31 4.54 10.21
C LYS A 249 16.09 4.82 11.72
N PRO A 250 17.13 4.77 12.57
CA PRO A 250 17.00 4.89 14.03
C PRO A 250 16.34 6.18 14.55
N ASP A 251 16.33 7.22 13.73
CA ASP A 251 15.71 8.51 14.02
C ASP A 251 14.18 8.48 13.88
N ARG A 252 13.63 7.47 13.19
CA ARG A 252 12.20 7.23 13.06
C ARG A 252 11.66 6.53 14.31
N LYS A 253 10.43 6.85 14.69
CA LYS A 253 9.74 6.21 15.82
C LYS A 253 9.18 4.86 15.37
N THR A 254 9.52 3.80 16.10
CA THR A 254 8.92 2.47 15.95
C THR A 254 7.70 2.36 16.87
N ARG A 255 6.61 1.75 16.39
CA ARG A 255 5.44 1.45 17.23
C ARG A 255 5.37 -0.04 17.50
N TYR A 256 5.17 -0.37 18.76
CA TYR A 256 5.26 -1.75 19.20
C TYR A 256 4.57 -1.95 20.56
N PHE A 257 4.29 -3.21 20.88
CA PHE A 257 3.91 -3.64 22.22
C PHE A 257 5.10 -4.33 22.89
N ARG A 258 5.34 -4.06 24.18
CA ARG A 258 6.31 -4.82 24.98
C ARG A 258 5.71 -6.17 25.38
N LYS A 259 6.53 -7.20 25.48
CA LYS A 259 6.18 -8.49 26.07
C LYS A 259 6.78 -8.58 27.47
N ILE A 260 5.94 -8.52 28.51
CA ILE A 260 6.37 -8.64 29.91
C ILE A 260 6.13 -10.09 30.33
N ASN A 261 7.17 -10.81 30.76
CA ASN A 261 7.11 -12.24 31.06
C ASN A 261 6.55 -13.08 29.91
N LYS A 262 6.92 -12.75 28.66
CA LYS A 262 6.41 -13.37 27.42
C LYS A 262 4.91 -13.17 27.16
N VAL A 263 4.24 -12.31 27.92
CA VAL A 263 2.85 -11.92 27.69
C VAL A 263 2.82 -10.54 27.05
N LEU A 264 2.05 -10.40 25.96
CA LEU A 264 1.88 -9.14 25.26
C LEU A 264 1.22 -8.09 26.15
N ASN A 265 1.91 -6.98 26.41
CA ASN A 265 1.34 -5.82 27.06
C ASN A 265 0.65 -4.94 26.01
N LEU A 266 -0.67 -4.82 26.12
CA LEU A 266 -1.50 -4.07 25.16
C LEU A 266 -1.36 -2.54 25.27
N ASN A 267 -0.45 -2.05 26.12
CA ASN A 267 -0.07 -0.64 26.15
C ASN A 267 0.92 -0.35 25.01
N GLN A 268 0.41 0.22 23.94
CA GLN A 268 1.19 0.62 22.77
C GLN A 268 2.28 1.63 23.14
N GLN A 269 3.50 1.39 22.66
CA GLN A 269 4.63 2.32 22.75
C GLN A 269 4.91 2.95 21.39
N LYS A 270 5.47 4.17 21.40
CA LYS A 270 5.89 4.92 20.20
C LYS A 270 7.13 5.74 20.52
N GLU A 271 8.30 5.20 20.22
CA GLU A 271 9.57 5.78 20.60
C GLU A 271 10.66 5.51 19.56
N LYS A 272 11.73 6.32 19.61
CA LYS A 272 12.91 6.08 18.77
C LYS A 272 13.67 4.92 19.39
N MET A 273 14.07 3.96 18.57
CA MET A 273 14.75 2.75 19.01
C MET A 273 15.98 2.54 18.14
N ASP A 274 17.15 2.46 18.78
CA ASP A 274 18.37 2.23 18.04
C ASP A 274 18.40 0.83 17.40
N ASN A 275 19.28 0.63 16.42
CA ASN A 275 19.34 -0.62 15.66
C ASN A 275 19.74 -1.82 16.51
N ARG A 276 20.62 -1.62 17.49
CA ARG A 276 21.09 -2.69 18.37
C ARG A 276 20.03 -3.06 19.40
N GLU A 277 19.35 -2.08 19.96
CA GLU A 277 18.21 -2.29 20.85
C GLU A 277 17.12 -3.07 20.12
N PHE A 278 16.72 -2.64 18.93
CA PHE A 278 15.71 -3.34 18.14
C PHE A 278 16.08 -4.80 17.85
N GLU A 279 17.31 -5.03 17.39
CA GLU A 279 17.80 -6.38 17.12
C GLU A 279 17.65 -7.28 18.36
N GLN A 280 18.11 -6.81 19.53
CA GLN A 280 18.04 -7.56 20.77
C GLN A 280 16.60 -7.85 21.20
N LEU A 281 15.72 -6.83 21.12
CA LEU A 281 14.33 -6.97 21.51
C LEU A 281 13.54 -7.93 20.59
N VAL A 282 13.84 -7.92 19.29
CA VAL A 282 13.28 -8.88 18.33
C VAL A 282 13.81 -10.29 18.60
N ILE A 283 15.13 -10.45 18.76
CA ILE A 283 15.78 -11.74 19.01
C ILE A 283 15.25 -12.39 20.29
N ASN A 284 15.09 -11.60 21.34
CA ASN A 284 14.62 -12.06 22.64
C ASN A 284 13.09 -12.21 22.72
N ASP A 285 12.35 -11.92 21.64
CA ASP A 285 10.88 -11.85 21.63
C ASP A 285 10.32 -11.01 22.80
N GLU A 286 10.86 -9.81 22.96
CA GLU A 286 10.47 -8.83 23.98
C GLU A 286 9.54 -7.74 23.43
N ILE A 287 9.36 -7.68 22.11
CA ILE A 287 8.47 -6.74 21.44
C ILE A 287 7.65 -7.40 20.34
N GLU A 288 6.48 -6.83 20.08
CA GLU A 288 5.64 -7.08 18.90
C GLU A 288 5.55 -5.77 18.11
N ILE A 289 6.13 -5.72 16.91
CA ILE A 289 6.07 -4.51 16.09
C ILE A 289 4.68 -4.38 15.49
N LEU A 290 4.13 -3.17 15.53
CA LEU A 290 2.88 -2.85 14.86
C LEU A 290 3.13 -2.31 13.45
N TYR A 291 4.08 -1.39 13.32
CA TYR A 291 4.66 -0.85 12.09
C TYR A 291 5.75 0.20 12.40
#